data_AF-A0ABD4S2H2-F1
#
_entry.id   AF-A0ABD4S2H2-F1
#
_cell.length_a   1.000
_cell.length_b   1.000
_cell.length_c   1.000
_cell.angle_alpha   90.00
_cell.angle_beta   90.00
_cell.angle_gamma   90.00
#
_symmetry.space_group_name_H-M   'P 1'
#
loop_
_entity.id
_entity.type
_entity.pdbx_description
1 polymer ?
#
loop_
_entity_poly.entity_id
_entity_poly.type
_entity_poly.pdbx_seq_one_letter_code
_entity_poly.pdbx_strand_id
1 'polypeptide(L)'
;MEVKKIDSNYIEPLLNKLIDEYYINENILSNLIKIESEKLRNYKKYEKEFTADLDLWVKWINFVLQLEYTIDVDSDSRIRGILSLLIDTYELNVEFIAKVAHVEEQYVVDFMNGVDYLPTEVKYSICATAMNLSLIFKNTEI
;
A
#
# COMPACT_ATOMS: atom_id res chain seq x y z
N MET A 1 -14.76 -12.87 -4.53
CA MET A 1 -13.33 -12.56 -4.78
C MET A 1 -12.63 -13.86 -5.10
N GLU A 2 -12.03 -13.99 -6.27
CA GLU A 2 -11.12 -15.11 -6.54
C GLU A 2 -9.88 -14.95 -5.66
N VAL A 3 -9.50 -16.02 -4.95
CA VAL A 3 -8.26 -16.04 -4.17
C VAL A 3 -7.11 -16.20 -5.17
N LYS A 4 -6.39 -15.11 -5.45
CA LYS A 4 -5.17 -15.16 -6.26
C LYS A 4 -4.10 -15.95 -5.51
N LYS A 5 -3.59 -17.00 -6.13
CA LYS A 5 -2.46 -17.78 -5.59
C LYS A 5 -1.17 -17.02 -5.86
N ILE A 6 -0.46 -16.63 -4.79
CA ILE A 6 0.84 -15.97 -4.87
C ILE A 6 1.89 -17.06 -5.11
N ASP A 7 2.25 -17.30 -6.37
CA ASP A 7 3.32 -18.21 -6.77
C ASP A 7 4.19 -17.59 -7.87
N SER A 8 5.20 -18.31 -8.34
CA SER A 8 6.13 -17.78 -9.34
C SER A 8 5.49 -17.42 -10.69
N ASN A 9 4.34 -18.01 -11.03
CA ASN A 9 3.55 -17.62 -12.21
C ASN A 9 2.81 -16.29 -12.02
N TYR A 10 2.59 -15.88 -10.77
CA TYR A 10 2.03 -14.58 -10.45
C TYR A 10 3.12 -13.49 -10.35
N ILE A 11 4.22 -13.83 -9.68
CA ILE A 11 5.25 -12.85 -9.29
C ILE A 11 6.11 -12.37 -10.45
N GLU A 12 6.52 -13.26 -11.35
CA GLU A 12 7.35 -12.84 -12.50
C GLU A 12 6.60 -11.87 -13.44
N PRO A 13 5.34 -12.13 -13.84
CA PRO A 13 4.57 -11.15 -14.59
C PRO A 13 4.36 -9.83 -13.84
N LEU A 14 4.13 -9.87 -12.53
CA LEU A 14 3.96 -8.67 -11.73
C LEU A 14 5.25 -7.82 -11.72
N LEU A 15 6.42 -8.44 -11.54
CA LEU A 15 7.71 -7.75 -11.61
C LEU A 15 7.91 -7.12 -12.99
N ASN A 16 7.63 -7.85 -14.06
CA ASN A 16 7.73 -7.31 -15.42
C ASN A 16 6.75 -6.17 -15.66
N LYS A 17 5.49 -6.26 -15.20
CA LYS A 17 4.50 -5.17 -15.24
C LYS A 17 5.04 -3.92 -14.54
N LEU A 18 5.56 -4.07 -13.32
CA LEU A 18 6.10 -2.97 -12.51
C LEU A 18 7.29 -2.27 -13.20
N ILE A 19 8.17 -3.04 -13.85
CA ILE A 19 9.34 -2.50 -14.53
C ILE A 19 8.98 -1.90 -15.89
N ASP A 20 8.24 -2.62 -16.71
CA ASP A 20 8.06 -2.30 -18.13
C ASP A 20 6.86 -1.35 -18.35
N GLU A 21 5.79 -1.46 -17.56
CA GLU A 21 4.59 -0.61 -17.69
C GLU A 21 4.61 0.58 -16.73
N TYR A 22 5.06 0.37 -15.48
CA TYR A 22 5.13 1.43 -14.46
C TYR A 22 6.51 2.07 -14.32
N TYR A 23 7.47 1.68 -15.16
CA TYR A 23 8.82 2.25 -15.23
C TYR A 23 9.57 2.29 -13.89
N ILE A 24 9.30 1.33 -13.01
CA ILE A 24 10.08 1.19 -11.78
C ILE A 24 11.52 0.83 -12.16
N ASN A 25 12.45 1.67 -11.72
CA ASN A 25 13.86 1.48 -12.02
C ASN A 25 14.36 0.17 -11.39
N GLU A 26 14.85 -0.74 -12.23
CA GLU A 26 15.38 -2.04 -11.81
C GLU A 26 16.50 -1.91 -10.79
N ASN A 27 17.31 -0.86 -10.85
CA ASN A 27 18.37 -0.60 -9.88
C ASN A 27 17.80 -0.27 -8.50
N ILE A 28 16.63 0.37 -8.42
CA ILE A 28 15.96 0.63 -7.13
C ILE A 28 15.51 -0.70 -6.53
N LEU A 29 14.83 -1.55 -7.31
CA LEU A 29 14.39 -2.88 -6.87
C LEU A 29 15.59 -3.76 -6.48
N SER A 30 16.62 -3.79 -7.31
CA SER A 30 17.86 -4.54 -7.09
C SER A 30 18.55 -4.11 -5.80
N ASN A 31 18.65 -2.80 -5.54
CA ASN A 31 19.25 -2.28 -4.30
C ASN A 31 18.42 -2.59 -3.06
N LEU A 32 17.09 -2.51 -3.15
CA LEU A 32 16.20 -2.82 -2.03
C LEU A 32 16.26 -4.30 -1.64
N ILE A 33 16.33 -5.17 -2.63
CA ILE A 33 16.22 -6.62 -2.46
C ILE A 33 17.62 -7.29 -2.37
N LYS A 34 18.68 -6.57 -2.73
CA LYS A 34 20.06 -7.05 -2.86
C LYS A 34 20.18 -8.22 -3.85
N ILE A 35 19.40 -8.15 -4.93
CA ILE A 35 19.37 -9.17 -6.00
C ILE A 35 19.57 -8.47 -7.35
N GLU A 36 20.44 -9.04 -8.18
CA GLU A 36 20.75 -8.50 -9.51
C GLU A 36 19.51 -8.36 -10.39
N SER A 37 19.45 -7.29 -11.18
CA SER A 37 18.31 -6.96 -12.04
C SER A 37 17.98 -8.07 -13.05
N GLU A 38 18.98 -8.78 -13.58
CA GLU A 38 18.76 -9.95 -14.46
C GLU A 38 17.88 -11.01 -13.78
N LYS A 39 18.10 -11.24 -12.48
CA LYS A 39 17.37 -12.24 -11.70
C LYS A 39 15.95 -11.80 -11.41
N LEU A 40 15.71 -10.49 -11.25
CA LEU A 40 14.35 -9.94 -11.10
C LEU A 40 13.49 -10.23 -12.33
N ARG A 41 14.05 -10.02 -13.53
CA ARG A 41 13.35 -10.26 -14.80
C ARG A 41 13.13 -11.74 -15.13
N ASN A 42 13.89 -12.62 -14.50
CA ASN A 42 13.83 -14.07 -14.68
C ASN A 42 13.53 -14.78 -13.36
N TYR A 43 12.61 -14.21 -12.57
CA TYR A 43 12.28 -14.68 -11.23
C TYR A 43 12.08 -16.20 -11.15
N LYS A 44 11.34 -16.81 -12.09
CA LYS A 44 11.09 -18.26 -12.09
C LYS A 44 12.37 -19.08 -12.21
N LYS A 45 13.31 -18.62 -13.04
CA LYS A 45 14.59 -19.30 -13.26
C LYS A 45 15.44 -19.30 -11.99
N TYR A 46 15.37 -18.22 -11.22
CA TYR A 46 16.21 -17.98 -10.04
C TYR A 46 15.43 -18.07 -8.71
N GLU A 47 14.20 -18.60 -8.70
CA GLU A 47 13.28 -18.58 -7.55
C GLU A 47 13.93 -19.08 -6.24
N LYS A 48 14.72 -20.14 -6.33
CA LYS A 48 15.43 -20.71 -5.17
C LYS A 48 16.40 -19.74 -4.51
N GLU A 49 16.99 -18.82 -5.27
CA GLU A 49 17.90 -17.80 -4.75
C GLU A 49 17.14 -16.70 -4.02
N PHE A 50 15.93 -16.36 -4.48
CA PHE A 50 15.05 -15.41 -3.79
C PHE A 50 14.55 -15.95 -2.45
N THR A 51 14.31 -17.26 -2.36
CA THR A 51 13.82 -17.92 -1.15
C THR A 51 14.93 -18.47 -0.25
N ALA A 52 16.20 -18.22 -0.58
CA ALA A 52 17.34 -18.68 0.22
C ALA A 52 17.39 -18.00 1.60
N ASP A 53 16.95 -16.74 1.67
CA ASP A 53 16.71 -15.98 2.88
C ASP A 53 15.22 -15.65 2.94
N LEU A 54 14.47 -16.39 3.78
CA LEU A 54 13.02 -16.23 3.87
C LEU A 54 12.60 -14.89 4.49
N ASP A 55 13.39 -14.32 5.41
CA ASP A 55 13.07 -13.03 6.02
C ASP A 55 13.24 -11.90 5.02
N LEU A 56 14.30 -11.95 4.22
CA LEU A 56 14.49 -11.05 3.09
C LEU A 56 13.39 -11.26 2.05
N TRP A 57 13.03 -12.53 1.78
CA TRP A 57 11.98 -12.89 0.84
C TRP A 57 10.64 -12.27 1.18
N VAL A 58 10.19 -12.45 2.43
CA VAL A 58 8.94 -11.90 2.95
C VAL A 58 8.92 -10.37 2.84
N LYS A 59 10.03 -9.69 3.14
CA LYS A 59 10.09 -8.22 3.06
C LYS A 59 9.88 -7.72 1.64
N TRP A 60 10.56 -8.29 0.65
CA TRP A 60 10.45 -7.80 -0.72
C TRP A 60 9.15 -8.24 -1.39
N ILE A 61 8.66 -9.46 -1.13
CA ILE A 61 7.40 -9.90 -1.72
C ILE A 61 6.26 -9.02 -1.22
N ASN A 62 6.27 -8.66 0.07
CA ASN A 62 5.32 -7.71 0.63
C ASN A 62 5.42 -6.34 -0.04
N PHE A 63 6.64 -5.86 -0.32
CA PHE A 63 6.85 -4.61 -1.04
C PHE A 63 6.26 -4.64 -2.46
N VAL A 64 6.52 -5.70 -3.22
CA VAL A 64 5.99 -5.88 -4.59
C VAL A 64 4.46 -5.95 -4.59
N LEU A 65 3.88 -6.69 -3.65
CA LEU A 65 2.42 -6.80 -3.50
C LEU A 65 1.79 -5.46 -3.06
N GLN A 66 2.47 -4.68 -2.22
CA GLN A 66 2.01 -3.33 -1.85
C GLN A 66 2.05 -2.35 -3.02
N LEU A 67 3.04 -2.48 -3.92
CA LEU A 67 3.07 -1.71 -5.15
C LEU A 67 1.92 -2.07 -6.08
N GLU A 68 1.63 -3.36 -6.25
CA GLU A 68 0.46 -3.81 -7.01
C GLU A 68 -0.85 -3.24 -6.43
N TYR A 69 -1.03 -3.35 -5.11
CA TYR A 69 -2.20 -2.79 -4.43
C TYR A 69 -2.33 -1.28 -4.64
N THR A 70 -1.21 -0.55 -4.62
CA THR A 70 -1.15 0.90 -4.87
C THR A 70 -1.60 1.27 -6.29
N ILE A 71 -1.33 0.39 -7.24
CA ILE A 71 -1.65 0.55 -8.65
C ILE A 71 -3.11 0.18 -8.95
N ASP A 72 -3.57 -0.95 -8.42
CA ASP A 72 -4.87 -1.53 -8.76
C ASP A 72 -6.03 -0.89 -7.97
N VAL A 73 -5.75 -0.24 -6.84
CA VAL A 73 -6.77 0.39 -5.98
C VAL A 73 -6.70 1.91 -6.09
N ASP A 74 -7.85 2.53 -6.38
CA ASP A 74 -7.96 3.97 -6.48
C ASP A 74 -7.54 4.68 -5.17
N SER A 75 -7.09 5.93 -5.29
CA SER A 75 -6.55 6.68 -4.15
C SER A 75 -7.55 6.81 -3.01
N ASP A 76 -8.83 7.01 -3.31
CA ASP A 76 -9.84 7.26 -2.28
C ASP A 76 -10.14 5.98 -1.51
N SER A 77 -10.28 4.85 -2.21
CA SER A 77 -10.44 3.54 -1.58
C SER A 77 -9.26 3.18 -0.70
N ARG A 78 -8.03 3.54 -1.10
CA ARG A 78 -6.84 3.35 -0.24
C ARG A 78 -6.91 4.18 1.04
N ILE A 79 -7.28 5.45 0.95
CA ILE A 79 -7.42 6.32 2.14
C ILE A 79 -8.58 5.85 3.03
N ARG A 80 -9.71 5.42 2.46
CA ARG A 80 -10.81 4.80 3.22
C ARG A 80 -10.36 3.57 3.98
N GLY A 81 -9.53 2.72 3.36
CA GLY A 81 -8.92 1.58 4.04
C GLY A 81 -8.04 2.01 5.23
N ILE A 82 -7.24 3.07 5.07
CA ILE A 82 -6.44 3.64 6.18
C ILE A 82 -7.34 4.18 7.29
N LEU A 83 -8.40 4.91 6.97
CA LEU A 83 -9.35 5.39 7.96
C LEU A 83 -10.04 4.23 8.71
N SER A 84 -10.40 3.17 8.00
CA SER A 84 -10.99 1.97 8.62
C SER A 84 -9.98 1.30 9.56
N LEU A 85 -8.70 1.19 9.17
CA LEU A 85 -7.64 0.71 10.07
C LEU A 85 -7.53 1.57 11.33
N LEU A 86 -7.51 2.89 11.18
CA LEU A 86 -7.43 3.85 12.29
C LEU A 86 -8.60 3.70 13.27
N ILE A 87 -9.82 3.51 12.74
CA ILE A 87 -11.03 3.40 13.55
C ILE A 87 -11.17 2.01 14.16
N ASP A 88 -11.04 0.95 13.37
CA ASP A 88 -11.39 -0.40 13.79
C ASP A 88 -10.24 -1.08 14.56
N THR A 89 -8.99 -0.79 14.21
CA THR A 89 -7.83 -1.45 14.83
C THR A 89 -7.20 -0.62 15.94
N TYR A 90 -7.06 0.70 15.74
CA TYR A 90 -6.51 1.59 16.76
C TYR A 90 -7.58 2.30 17.59
N GLU A 91 -8.86 1.94 17.41
CA GLU A 91 -10.01 2.44 18.18
C GLU A 91 -10.13 3.97 18.19
N LEU A 92 -9.66 4.65 17.13
CA LEU A 92 -9.82 6.09 17.00
C LEU A 92 -11.26 6.42 16.64
N ASN A 93 -11.87 7.35 17.39
CA ASN A 93 -13.19 7.85 17.02
C ASN A 93 -13.11 8.85 15.85
N VAL A 94 -14.18 8.91 15.07
CA VAL A 94 -14.30 9.79 13.90
C VAL A 94 -14.19 11.26 14.29
N GLU A 95 -14.75 11.63 15.45
CA GLU A 95 -14.67 12.99 16.01
C GLU A 95 -13.22 13.46 16.18
N PHE A 96 -12.34 12.59 16.68
CA PHE A 96 -10.92 12.88 16.88
C PHE A 96 -10.23 13.12 15.53
N ILE A 97 -10.47 12.25 14.55
CA ILE A 97 -9.92 12.39 13.20
C ILE A 97 -10.37 13.72 12.58
N ALA A 98 -11.66 14.05 12.69
CA ALA A 98 -12.23 15.30 12.19
C ALA A 98 -11.60 16.54 12.86
N LYS A 99 -11.41 16.51 14.19
CA LYS A 99 -10.76 17.58 14.94
C LYS A 99 -9.31 17.79 14.52
N VAL A 100 -8.54 16.72 14.34
CA VAL A 100 -7.15 16.80 13.87
C VAL A 100 -7.07 17.29 12.44
N ALA A 101 -8.03 16.88 11.60
CA ALA A 101 -8.14 17.33 10.21
C ALA A 101 -8.71 18.75 10.07
N HIS A 102 -9.20 19.37 11.15
CA HIS A 102 -9.88 20.67 11.14
C HIS A 102 -11.08 20.71 10.16
N VAL A 103 -11.88 19.64 10.15
CA VAL A 103 -13.10 19.53 9.34
C VAL A 103 -14.29 19.11 10.21
N GLU A 104 -15.51 19.25 9.69
CA GLU A 104 -16.70 18.69 10.34
C GLU A 104 -16.68 17.16 10.28
N GLU A 105 -17.15 16.51 11.34
CA GLU A 105 -17.20 15.05 11.46
C GLU A 105 -17.95 14.39 10.31
N GLN A 106 -19.03 15.02 9.86
CA GLN A 106 -19.83 14.54 8.74
C GLN A 106 -19.01 14.38 7.45
N TYR A 107 -18.01 15.24 7.21
CA TYR A 107 -17.16 15.10 6.03
C TYR A 107 -16.28 13.85 6.08
N VAL A 108 -15.85 13.42 7.27
CA VAL A 108 -15.09 12.17 7.43
C VAL A 108 -16.01 10.98 7.16
N VAL A 109 -17.23 11.01 7.70
CA VAL A 109 -18.26 9.98 7.47
C VAL A 109 -18.62 9.89 5.98
N ASP A 110 -18.86 11.03 5.34
CA ASP A 110 -19.20 11.11 3.91
C ASP A 110 -18.07 10.58 3.03
N PHE A 111 -16.81 10.94 3.35
CA PHE A 111 -15.65 10.40 2.65
C PHE A 111 -15.57 8.88 2.77
N MET A 112 -15.74 8.35 3.98
CA MET A 112 -15.74 6.91 4.25
C MET A 112 -16.86 6.16 3.51
N ASN A 113 -18.04 6.77 3.41
CA ASN A 113 -19.18 6.20 2.70
C ASN A 113 -19.08 6.35 1.17
N GLY A 114 -18.04 7.00 0.65
CA GLY A 114 -17.81 7.14 -0.78
C GLY A 114 -18.72 8.18 -1.44
N VAL A 115 -19.08 9.25 -0.72
CA VAL A 115 -19.81 10.38 -1.32
C VAL A 115 -18.93 11.04 -2.39
N ASP A 116 -19.48 11.15 -3.61
CA ASP A 116 -18.73 11.56 -4.81
C ASP A 116 -18.22 13.02 -4.78
N TYR A 117 -18.84 13.88 -3.98
CA TYR A 117 -18.51 15.31 -3.96
C TYR A 117 -18.20 15.81 -2.56
N LEU A 118 -16.91 16.00 -2.30
CA LEU A 118 -16.39 16.73 -1.15
C LEU A 118 -15.55 17.91 -1.66
N PRO A 119 -15.57 19.06 -0.96
CA PRO A 119 -14.66 20.15 -1.29
C PRO A 119 -13.20 19.66 -1.28
N THR A 120 -12.42 20.06 -2.29
CA THR A 120 -11.04 19.59 -2.45
C THR A 120 -10.18 19.82 -1.20
N GLU A 121 -10.35 20.96 -0.54
CA GLU A 121 -9.63 21.30 0.69
C GLU A 121 -9.99 20.36 1.85
N VAL A 122 -11.28 20.05 2.00
CA VAL A 122 -11.78 19.10 3.01
C VAL A 122 -11.21 17.71 2.75
N LYS A 123 -11.30 17.24 1.50
CA LYS A 123 -10.76 15.94 1.10
C LYS A 123 -9.25 15.86 1.34
N TYR A 124 -8.51 16.90 1.00
CA TYR A 124 -7.07 16.98 1.27
C TYR A 124 -6.76 16.89 2.76
N SER A 125 -7.46 17.65 3.61
CA SER A 125 -7.26 17.63 5.06
C SER A 125 -7.53 16.25 5.68
N ILE A 126 -8.57 15.56 5.22
CA ILE A 126 -8.88 14.19 5.65
C ILE A 126 -7.75 13.24 5.23
N CYS A 127 -7.34 13.27 3.96
CA CYS A 127 -6.27 12.40 3.44
C CYS A 127 -4.94 12.63 4.16
N ALA A 128 -4.53 13.89 4.34
CA ALA A 128 -3.28 14.24 5.02
C ALA A 128 -3.28 13.76 6.48
N THR A 129 -4.41 13.94 7.17
CA THR A 129 -4.60 13.47 8.55
C THR A 129 -4.54 11.96 8.63
N ALA A 130 -5.27 11.25 7.76
CA ALA A 130 -5.28 9.78 7.73
C ALA A 130 -3.86 9.23 7.51
N MET A 131 -3.12 9.78 6.55
CA MET A 131 -1.74 9.38 6.28
C MET A 131 -0.82 9.62 7.49
N ASN A 132 -0.90 10.80 8.11
CA ASN A 132 -0.05 11.13 9.25
C ASN A 132 -0.35 10.24 10.47
N LEU A 133 -1.63 10.09 10.82
CA LEU A 133 -2.05 9.19 11.89
C LEU A 133 -1.59 7.76 11.61
N SER A 134 -1.74 7.25 10.39
CA SER A 134 -1.28 5.90 10.04
C SER A 134 0.21 5.69 10.29
N LEU A 135 1.04 6.72 10.03
CA LEU A 135 2.48 6.67 10.29
C LEU A 135 2.79 6.70 11.79
N ILE A 136 2.09 7.55 12.56
CA ILE A 136 2.25 7.64 14.01
C ILE A 136 1.96 6.29 14.65
N PHE A 137 0.81 5.68 14.34
CA PHE A 137 0.39 4.43 14.97
C PHE A 137 1.22 3.23 14.48
N LYS A 138 1.60 3.18 13.20
CA LYS A 138 2.52 2.15 12.69
C LYS A 138 3.87 2.15 13.43
N ASN A 139 4.38 3.31 13.84
CA ASN A 139 5.62 3.40 14.62
C ASN A 139 5.47 2.90 16.08
N THR A 140 4.25 2.58 16.53
CA THR A 140 3.99 2.01 17.87
C THR A 140 3.82 0.50 17.86
N GLU A 141 3.77 -0.13 16.69
CA GLU A 141 3.71 -1.59 16.55
C GLU A 141 5.09 -2.18 16.86
N ILE A 142 5.17 -2.98 17.93
CA ILE A 142 6.38 -3.66 18.42
C ILE A 142 6.56 -5.00 17.71
#